data_AF-A0A9E6EKI7-F1
#
_entry.id   AF-A0A9E6EKI7-F1
#
_cell.length_a   1.000
_cell.length_b   1.000
_cell.length_c   1.000
_cell.angle_alpha   90.00
_cell.angle_beta   90.00
_cell.angle_gamma   90.00
#
_symmetry.space_group_name_H-M   'P 1'
#
loop_
_entity.id
_entity.type
_entity.pdbx_description
1 polymer ?
#
loop_
_entity_poly.entity_id
_entity_poly.type
_entity_poly.pdbx_seq_one_letter_code
_entity_poly.pdbx_strand_id
1 'polypeptide(L)'
;MTQGMTTDELVALVRRVFSPGPGDRGLAVLVDLPDAQVPDNPEWRERRALAADWVEALAGRSGDLGLPVNLVAYPNVHTNNGDLPGSAWVHRGGSPPRHAGDLDPAAAVPFGQIYADHSILIALTTFSATAPLKVAARHHPIRAATMPGFTAAMLPSLRLDYQEVNRRVELLKGLLDRATGADLRFRHPGGEARLHLDLRHRSAHASGGLLPQPGTAGNLPSGEAYIVPYEGERDGVPSLGEGTLPVQFGPEVVCYRIQGNVAVGVAPGGPEAAREAALLKAEPAYGNLAELGLGVLAAFGVKPVGTVLLDEKLGLHIAFGRSEHFGGQVGPSAFSRPEAVVHIDRVYVPETQPDVAVAEVTLTLEGGSAFPLMRE
;
A
#
# COMPACT_ATOMS: atom_id res chain seq x y z
N MET A 1 -6.24 -13.61 -21.36
CA MET A 1 -4.82 -13.21 -21.49
C MET A 1 -4.78 -11.70 -21.32
N THR A 2 -4.35 -11.21 -20.17
CA THR A 2 -4.16 -9.77 -19.96
C THR A 2 -2.99 -9.37 -20.83
N GLN A 3 -3.22 -8.60 -21.90
CA GLN A 3 -2.13 -8.10 -22.73
C GLN A 3 -1.23 -7.19 -21.86
N GLY A 4 0.10 -7.41 -21.95
CA GLY A 4 1.10 -6.56 -21.32
C GLY A 4 0.93 -5.08 -21.69
N MET A 5 1.63 -4.19 -20.98
CA MET A 5 1.63 -2.78 -21.34
C MET A 5 2.40 -2.55 -22.65
N THR A 6 1.86 -1.72 -23.53
CA THR A 6 2.61 -1.31 -24.73
C THR A 6 3.76 -0.38 -24.36
N THR A 7 4.75 -0.25 -25.24
CA THR A 7 5.86 0.69 -25.03
C THR A 7 5.38 2.13 -24.79
N ASP A 8 4.36 2.59 -25.53
CA ASP A 8 3.81 3.93 -25.35
C ASP A 8 3.09 4.08 -24.01
N GLU A 9 2.39 3.04 -23.54
CA GLU A 9 1.77 3.03 -22.20
C GLU A 9 2.83 3.12 -21.09
N LEU A 10 3.96 2.42 -21.24
CA LEU A 10 5.08 2.48 -20.28
C LEU A 10 5.75 3.85 -20.26
N VAL A 11 6.03 4.42 -21.43
CA VAL A 11 6.57 5.79 -21.54
C VAL A 11 5.61 6.80 -20.91
N ALA A 12 4.31 6.67 -21.19
CA ALA A 12 3.28 7.52 -20.60
C ALA A 12 3.17 7.34 -19.08
N LEU A 13 3.30 6.11 -18.56
CA LEU A 13 3.36 5.86 -17.11
C LEU A 13 4.53 6.61 -16.48
N VAL A 14 5.74 6.44 -17.01
CA VAL A 14 6.95 7.10 -16.47
C VAL A 14 6.82 8.62 -16.50
N ARG A 15 6.35 9.19 -17.62
CA ARG A 15 6.14 10.64 -17.75
C ARG A 15 5.11 11.18 -16.77
N ARG A 16 3.97 10.49 -16.62
CA ARG A 16 2.90 10.94 -15.71
C ARG A 16 3.32 10.85 -14.25
N VAL A 17 3.88 9.72 -13.84
CA VAL A 17 4.25 9.46 -12.43
C VAL A 17 5.43 10.34 -12.01
N PHE A 18 6.50 10.36 -12.80
CA PHE A 18 7.76 10.96 -12.36
C PHE A 18 8.05 12.31 -12.99
N SER A 19 7.40 12.69 -14.09
CA SER A 19 7.72 13.91 -14.85
C SER A 19 9.25 14.09 -15.06
N PRO A 20 9.92 13.17 -15.78
CA PRO A 20 11.36 13.26 -15.98
C PRO A 20 11.76 14.57 -16.67
N GLY A 21 12.88 15.15 -16.26
CA GLY A 21 13.41 16.40 -16.80
C GLY A 21 14.92 16.35 -17.04
N PRO A 22 15.52 17.45 -17.52
CA PRO A 22 16.95 17.48 -17.90
C PRO A 22 17.95 17.17 -16.79
N GLY A 23 17.52 17.25 -15.52
CA GLY A 23 18.35 16.91 -14.36
C GLY A 23 18.30 15.42 -13.97
N ASP A 24 17.48 14.62 -14.66
CA ASP A 24 17.39 13.18 -14.41
C ASP A 24 18.53 12.41 -15.04
N ARG A 25 19.06 11.44 -14.28
CA ARG A 25 20.30 10.73 -14.62
C ARG A 25 20.06 9.36 -15.24
N GLY A 26 18.98 8.69 -14.82
CA GLY A 26 18.64 7.35 -15.25
C GLY A 26 17.41 6.81 -14.53
N LEU A 27 16.78 5.80 -15.14
CA LEU A 27 15.70 5.02 -14.57
C LEU A 27 16.20 3.59 -14.33
N ALA A 28 16.12 3.12 -13.09
CA ALA A 28 16.38 1.72 -12.77
C ALA A 28 15.07 1.00 -12.43
N VAL A 29 14.83 -0.13 -13.09
CA VAL A 29 13.82 -1.09 -12.66
C VAL A 29 14.50 -2.08 -11.73
N LEU A 30 14.08 -2.12 -10.47
CA LEU A 30 14.64 -3.00 -9.45
C LEU A 30 13.86 -4.31 -9.38
N VAL A 31 14.58 -5.43 -9.29
CA VAL A 31 14.02 -6.75 -9.00
C VAL A 31 14.80 -7.43 -7.89
N ASP A 32 14.10 -8.07 -6.96
CA ASP A 32 14.70 -8.98 -6.00
C ASP A 32 14.78 -10.39 -6.56
N LEU A 33 15.79 -11.15 -6.12
CA LEU A 33 16.06 -12.50 -6.61
C LEU A 33 15.78 -13.54 -5.51
N PRO A 34 15.17 -14.69 -5.87
CA PRO A 34 15.04 -15.82 -4.98
C PRO A 34 16.41 -16.37 -4.59
N ASP A 35 16.45 -17.07 -3.47
CA ASP A 35 17.63 -17.76 -3.00
C ASP A 35 17.30 -19.13 -2.42
N ALA A 36 18.26 -19.77 -1.75
CA ALA A 36 18.07 -21.07 -1.14
C ALA A 36 17.10 -21.06 0.06
N GLN A 37 16.88 -19.91 0.71
CA GLN A 37 15.97 -19.77 1.85
C GLN A 37 14.54 -19.51 1.37
N VAL A 38 14.38 -18.66 0.36
CA VAL A 38 13.10 -18.32 -0.25
C VAL A 38 13.13 -18.74 -1.71
N PRO A 39 12.64 -19.95 -2.03
CA PRO A 39 12.68 -20.47 -3.38
C PRO A 39 11.76 -19.68 -4.32
N ASP A 40 12.11 -19.72 -5.61
CA ASP A 40 11.36 -19.07 -6.67
C ASP A 40 9.94 -19.64 -6.80
N ASN A 41 9.01 -18.81 -7.30
CA ASN A 41 7.64 -19.23 -7.59
C ASN A 41 7.16 -18.67 -8.94
N PRO A 42 6.03 -19.16 -9.50
CA PRO A 42 5.54 -18.72 -10.81
C PRO A 42 5.32 -17.20 -10.92
N GLU A 43 4.70 -16.57 -9.91
CA GLU A 43 4.42 -15.13 -9.90
C GLU A 43 5.70 -14.29 -9.83
N TRP A 44 6.69 -14.73 -9.05
CA TRP A 44 7.98 -14.05 -8.95
C TRP A 44 8.75 -14.15 -10.27
N ARG A 45 8.71 -15.32 -10.94
CA ARG A 45 9.29 -15.50 -12.28
C ARG A 45 8.61 -14.59 -13.31
N GLU A 46 7.28 -14.54 -13.31
CA GLU A 46 6.50 -13.66 -14.19
C GLU A 46 6.84 -12.19 -13.94
N ARG A 47 6.92 -11.76 -12.67
CA ARG A 47 7.29 -10.39 -12.30
C ARG A 47 8.69 -10.00 -12.80
N ARG A 48 9.68 -10.89 -12.66
CA ARG A 48 11.04 -10.64 -13.19
C ARG A 48 11.06 -10.58 -14.72
N ALA A 49 10.24 -11.39 -15.40
CA ALA A 49 10.08 -11.31 -16.85
C ALA A 49 9.43 -9.98 -17.27
N LEU A 50 8.33 -9.59 -16.61
CA LEU A 50 7.68 -8.29 -16.84
C LEU A 50 8.65 -7.12 -16.67
N ALA A 51 9.47 -7.14 -15.61
CA ALA A 51 10.48 -6.10 -15.38
C ALA A 51 11.52 -6.04 -16.51
N ALA A 52 11.99 -7.18 -17.01
CA ALA A 52 12.91 -7.23 -18.15
C ALA A 52 12.25 -6.70 -19.43
N ASP A 53 11.01 -7.10 -19.73
CA ASP A 53 10.25 -6.62 -20.89
C ASP A 53 10.04 -5.09 -20.83
N TRP A 54 9.75 -4.56 -19.64
CA TRP A 54 9.59 -3.11 -19.43
C TRP A 54 10.90 -2.36 -19.68
N VAL A 55 12.02 -2.89 -19.18
CA VAL A 55 13.34 -2.29 -19.41
C VAL A 55 13.69 -2.32 -20.90
N GLU A 56 13.47 -3.42 -21.60
CA GLU A 56 13.70 -3.50 -23.05
C GLU A 56 12.86 -2.47 -23.81
N ALA A 57 11.57 -2.39 -23.53
CA ALA A 57 10.65 -1.44 -24.15
C ALA A 57 11.05 0.02 -23.88
N LEU A 58 11.35 0.36 -22.62
CA LEU A 58 11.71 1.71 -22.21
C LEU A 58 13.11 2.12 -22.70
N ALA A 59 14.09 1.21 -22.70
CA ALA A 59 15.43 1.46 -23.20
C ALA A 59 15.43 1.76 -24.71
N GLY A 60 14.59 1.04 -25.48
CA GLY A 60 14.32 1.32 -26.89
C GLY A 60 13.72 2.70 -27.15
N ARG A 61 13.21 3.38 -26.11
CA ARG A 61 12.65 4.75 -26.14
C ARG A 61 13.36 5.68 -25.16
N SER A 62 14.60 5.40 -24.79
CA SER A 62 15.40 6.24 -23.89
C SER A 62 15.53 7.69 -24.38
N GLY A 63 15.57 7.90 -25.70
CA GLY A 63 15.54 9.25 -26.30
C GLY A 63 14.27 10.05 -25.98
N ASP A 64 13.12 9.38 -25.88
CA ASP A 64 11.84 10.01 -25.54
C ASP A 64 11.75 10.35 -24.04
N LEU A 65 12.41 9.55 -23.20
CA LEU A 65 12.48 9.81 -21.76
C LEU A 65 13.60 10.79 -21.39
N GLY A 66 14.60 10.95 -22.26
CA GLY A 66 15.78 11.78 -22.02
C GLY A 66 16.76 11.16 -21.01
N LEU A 67 16.68 9.85 -20.76
CA LEU A 67 17.47 9.17 -19.73
C LEU A 67 17.68 7.68 -20.06
N PRO A 68 18.83 7.10 -19.66
CA PRO A 68 19.09 5.67 -19.80
C PRO A 68 18.19 4.85 -18.87
N VAL A 69 17.86 3.63 -19.30
CA VAL A 69 16.99 2.71 -18.56
C VAL A 69 17.73 1.41 -18.31
N ASN A 70 17.81 0.98 -17.05
CA ASN A 70 18.56 -0.19 -16.63
C ASN A 70 17.70 -1.14 -15.80
N LEU A 71 17.93 -2.45 -15.96
CA LEU A 71 17.44 -3.45 -15.01
C LEU A 71 18.50 -3.62 -13.91
N VAL A 72 18.08 -3.59 -12.66
CA VAL A 72 18.96 -3.76 -11.49
C VAL A 72 18.42 -4.89 -10.64
N ALA A 73 19.23 -5.92 -10.42
CA ALA A 73 18.88 -7.08 -9.61
C ALA A 73 19.62 -7.05 -8.26
N TYR A 74 19.00 -7.58 -7.22
CA TYR A 74 19.64 -7.75 -5.91
C TYR A 74 19.12 -9.00 -5.17
N PRO A 75 19.91 -9.62 -4.28
CA PRO A 75 19.43 -10.69 -3.40
C PRO A 75 18.25 -10.20 -2.56
N ASN A 76 17.17 -10.98 -2.49
CA ASN A 76 16.04 -10.63 -1.63
C ASN A 76 16.44 -10.50 -0.16
N VAL A 77 15.61 -9.81 0.62
CA VAL A 77 15.89 -9.43 2.02
C VAL A 77 15.04 -10.22 3.03
N HIS A 78 14.40 -11.31 2.58
CA HIS A 78 13.58 -12.25 3.35
C HIS A 78 12.36 -11.69 4.10
N THR A 79 12.15 -10.38 4.10
CA THR A 79 11.04 -9.73 4.79
C THR A 79 10.58 -8.47 4.07
N ASN A 80 9.28 -8.17 4.18
CA ASN A 80 8.75 -6.92 3.67
C ASN A 80 9.36 -5.75 4.46
N ASN A 81 9.78 -4.71 3.74
CA ASN A 81 10.40 -3.50 4.29
C ASN A 81 11.74 -3.75 5.03
N GLY A 82 12.42 -4.86 4.78
CA GLY A 82 13.78 -5.10 5.24
C GLY A 82 14.79 -4.17 4.55
N ASP A 83 15.94 -3.93 5.18
CA ASP A 83 17.01 -3.11 4.62
C ASP A 83 17.52 -3.69 3.29
N LEU A 84 17.65 -2.85 2.27
CA LEU A 84 18.25 -3.26 0.99
C LEU A 84 19.70 -3.73 1.22
N PRO A 85 20.18 -4.75 0.49
CA PRO A 85 21.53 -5.26 0.69
C PRO A 85 22.57 -4.19 0.32
N GLY A 86 23.83 -4.38 0.75
CA GLY A 86 24.89 -3.40 0.47
C GLY A 86 25.22 -3.23 -1.02
N SER A 87 24.81 -4.17 -1.88
CA SER A 87 25.13 -4.16 -3.31
C SER A 87 23.99 -4.67 -4.17
N ALA A 88 24.01 -4.24 -5.43
CA ALA A 88 23.10 -4.61 -6.50
C ALA A 88 23.89 -4.84 -7.80
N TRP A 89 23.23 -5.36 -8.83
CA TRP A 89 23.83 -5.71 -10.10
C TRP A 89 23.05 -5.06 -11.23
N VAL A 90 23.72 -4.23 -12.02
CA VAL A 90 23.15 -3.68 -13.26
C VAL A 90 23.22 -4.77 -14.33
N HIS A 91 22.07 -5.25 -14.76
CA HIS A 91 21.96 -6.32 -15.75
C HIS A 91 22.31 -5.80 -17.16
N ARG A 92 23.18 -6.52 -17.88
CA ARG A 92 23.74 -6.07 -19.17
C ARG A 92 23.14 -6.78 -20.39
N GLY A 93 21.85 -7.09 -20.33
CA GLY A 93 21.09 -7.72 -21.42
C GLY A 93 21.00 -9.24 -21.33
N GLY A 94 20.12 -9.83 -22.15
CA GLY A 94 19.74 -11.24 -22.05
C GLY A 94 18.69 -11.49 -20.96
N SER A 95 18.40 -12.77 -20.65
CA SER A 95 17.41 -13.11 -19.63
C SER A 95 17.81 -12.60 -18.24
N PRO A 96 16.87 -12.10 -17.42
CA PRO A 96 17.17 -11.66 -16.07
C PRO A 96 17.73 -12.81 -15.22
N PRO A 97 18.60 -12.52 -14.23
CA PRO A 97 19.10 -13.53 -13.29
C PRO A 97 17.95 -14.30 -12.65
N ARG A 98 18.13 -15.60 -12.47
CA ARG A 98 17.07 -16.46 -11.94
C ARG A 98 17.14 -16.60 -10.44
N HIS A 99 18.35 -16.52 -9.88
CA HIS A 99 18.64 -16.77 -8.49
C HIS A 99 19.78 -15.87 -8.00
N ALA A 100 19.78 -15.50 -6.72
CA ALA A 100 20.79 -14.62 -6.14
C ALA A 100 22.22 -15.19 -6.26
N GLY A 101 22.34 -16.52 -6.20
CA GLY A 101 23.62 -17.23 -6.41
C GLY A 101 24.17 -17.19 -7.84
N ASP A 102 23.38 -16.73 -8.82
CA ASP A 102 23.84 -16.55 -10.20
C ASP A 102 24.60 -15.23 -10.39
N LEU A 103 24.58 -14.34 -9.39
CA LEU A 103 25.19 -13.03 -9.46
C LEU A 103 26.70 -13.12 -9.27
N ASP A 104 27.46 -12.64 -10.26
CA ASP A 104 28.92 -12.54 -10.18
C ASP A 104 29.33 -11.50 -9.12
N PRO A 105 30.00 -11.89 -8.02
CA PRO A 105 30.44 -10.95 -6.99
C PRO A 105 31.34 -9.83 -7.52
N ALA A 106 32.10 -10.08 -8.59
CA ALA A 106 32.98 -9.08 -9.19
C ALA A 106 32.22 -7.96 -9.93
N ALA A 107 30.96 -8.20 -10.28
CA ALA A 107 30.09 -7.23 -10.95
C ALA A 107 29.19 -6.44 -9.98
N ALA A 108 29.34 -6.66 -8.67
CA ALA A 108 28.55 -5.99 -7.64
C ALA A 108 28.81 -4.48 -7.62
N VAL A 109 27.74 -3.70 -7.50
CA VAL A 109 27.76 -2.24 -7.41
C VAL A 109 27.07 -1.81 -6.12
N PRO A 110 27.65 -0.91 -5.30
CA PRO A 110 26.97 -0.42 -4.10
C PRO A 110 25.64 0.27 -4.43
N PHE A 111 24.62 0.11 -3.60
CA PHE A 111 23.33 0.79 -3.82
C PHE A 111 23.47 2.32 -3.87
N GLY A 112 24.42 2.89 -3.12
CA GLY A 112 24.74 4.32 -3.21
C GLY A 112 25.11 4.78 -4.62
N GLN A 113 25.80 3.92 -5.39
CA GLN A 113 26.10 4.18 -6.79
C GLN A 113 24.85 4.02 -7.67
N ILE A 114 23.98 3.05 -7.39
CA ILE A 114 22.68 2.93 -8.08
C ILE A 114 21.85 4.21 -7.93
N TYR A 115 21.79 4.79 -6.72
CA TYR A 115 21.10 6.07 -6.46
C TYR A 115 21.80 7.28 -7.09
N ALA A 116 23.14 7.23 -7.19
CA ALA A 116 23.92 8.25 -7.87
C ALA A 116 23.69 8.23 -9.38
N ASP A 117 23.52 7.06 -10.00
CA ASP A 117 23.33 6.93 -11.45
C ASP A 117 21.87 7.03 -11.88
N HIS A 118 20.92 6.76 -10.99
CA HIS A 118 19.49 6.73 -11.30
C HIS A 118 18.72 7.63 -10.34
N SER A 119 18.02 8.62 -10.90
CA SER A 119 17.12 9.51 -10.14
C SER A 119 15.68 8.99 -10.09
N ILE A 120 15.33 7.98 -10.91
CA ILE A 120 14.03 7.33 -10.93
C ILE A 120 14.22 5.83 -10.68
N LEU A 121 13.45 5.27 -9.75
CA LEU A 121 13.44 3.85 -9.44
C LEU A 121 12.02 3.29 -9.57
N ILE A 122 11.88 2.13 -10.21
CA ILE A 122 10.64 1.35 -10.21
C ILE A 122 10.96 -0.02 -9.63
N ALA A 123 10.49 -0.34 -8.43
CA ALA A 123 10.76 -1.61 -7.78
C ALA A 123 9.61 -2.61 -8.02
N LEU A 124 9.86 -3.60 -8.87
CA LEU A 124 8.97 -4.74 -9.16
C LEU A 124 9.47 -5.97 -8.37
N THR A 125 9.20 -5.97 -7.07
CA THR A 125 9.84 -6.90 -6.11
C THR A 125 8.81 -7.84 -5.47
N THR A 126 9.25 -8.98 -4.95
CA THR A 126 8.43 -9.84 -4.09
C THR A 126 8.27 -9.21 -2.72
N PHE A 127 9.38 -8.84 -2.08
CA PHE A 127 9.37 -8.17 -0.79
C PHE A 127 9.30 -6.66 -0.97
N SER A 128 8.47 -5.99 -0.17
CA SER A 128 8.32 -4.53 -0.22
C SER A 128 9.63 -3.81 0.05
N ALA A 129 10.08 -3.03 -0.94
CA ALA A 129 11.20 -2.10 -0.79
C ALA A 129 10.73 -0.68 -0.41
N THR A 130 9.47 -0.50 0.01
CA THR A 130 8.86 0.82 0.21
C THR A 130 9.54 1.59 1.35
N ALA A 131 9.67 0.99 2.53
CA ALA A 131 10.34 1.64 3.66
C ALA A 131 11.83 1.95 3.38
N PRO A 132 12.68 1.00 2.93
CA PRO A 132 14.08 1.30 2.68
C PRO A 132 14.27 2.34 1.56
N LEU A 133 13.42 2.34 0.52
CA LEU A 133 13.49 3.37 -0.52
C LEU A 133 12.97 4.73 -0.03
N LYS A 134 12.00 4.80 0.88
CA LYS A 134 11.63 6.04 1.58
C LYS A 134 12.79 6.59 2.41
N VAL A 135 13.54 5.72 3.09
CA VAL A 135 14.75 6.13 3.85
C VAL A 135 15.83 6.62 2.89
N ALA A 136 16.15 5.87 1.84
CA ALA A 136 17.13 6.27 0.84
C ALA A 136 16.77 7.61 0.18
N ALA A 137 15.49 7.84 -0.13
CA ALA A 137 15.01 9.09 -0.73
C ALA A 137 15.19 10.32 0.19
N ARG A 138 15.33 10.16 1.52
CA ARG A 138 15.67 11.28 2.41
C ARG A 138 17.12 11.74 2.26
N HIS A 139 18.00 10.88 1.75
CA HIS A 139 19.44 11.12 1.65
C HIS A 139 19.94 11.25 0.21
N HIS A 140 19.18 10.71 -0.75
CA HIS A 140 19.48 10.74 -2.17
C HIS A 140 18.32 11.38 -2.94
N PRO A 141 18.57 12.20 -3.97
CA PRO A 141 17.52 12.84 -4.76
C PRO A 141 16.89 11.85 -5.75
N ILE A 142 16.37 10.74 -5.25
CA ILE A 142 15.69 9.69 -6.00
C ILE A 142 14.17 9.83 -5.88
N ARG A 143 13.46 9.27 -6.85
CA ARG A 143 12.00 9.13 -6.87
C ARG A 143 11.69 7.66 -7.11
N ALA A 144 10.96 7.02 -6.20
CA ALA A 144 10.77 5.57 -6.26
C ALA A 144 9.30 5.15 -6.22
N ALA A 145 8.85 4.43 -7.26
CA ALA A 145 7.60 3.69 -7.22
C ALA A 145 7.88 2.24 -6.82
N THR A 146 7.19 1.73 -5.81
CA THR A 146 7.35 0.35 -5.33
C THR A 146 6.08 -0.46 -5.52
N MET A 147 6.22 -1.69 -6.02
CA MET A 147 5.10 -2.56 -6.38
C MET A 147 5.32 -3.97 -5.80
N PRO A 148 5.32 -4.12 -4.45
CA PRO A 148 5.51 -5.41 -3.81
C PRO A 148 4.49 -6.43 -4.23
N GLY A 149 4.93 -7.63 -4.59
CA GLY A 149 4.03 -8.71 -4.97
C GLY A 149 3.27 -8.44 -6.27
N PHE A 150 3.65 -7.43 -7.06
CA PHE A 150 2.93 -7.06 -8.28
C PHE A 150 2.71 -8.26 -9.21
N THR A 151 1.49 -8.38 -9.76
CA THR A 151 1.11 -9.43 -10.70
C THR A 151 0.54 -8.82 -11.98
N ALA A 152 0.49 -9.59 -13.06
CA ALA A 152 -0.07 -9.14 -14.33
C ALA A 152 -1.55 -8.70 -14.20
N ALA A 153 -2.28 -9.21 -13.21
CA ALA A 153 -3.66 -8.81 -12.92
C ALA A 153 -3.78 -7.33 -12.52
N MET A 154 -2.71 -6.72 -11.99
CA MET A 154 -2.69 -5.31 -11.59
C MET A 154 -2.42 -4.35 -12.74
N LEU A 155 -1.93 -4.81 -13.90
CA LEU A 155 -1.58 -3.96 -15.05
C LEU A 155 -2.67 -2.94 -15.46
N PRO A 156 -3.97 -3.27 -15.46
CA PRO A 156 -5.02 -2.31 -15.80
C PRO A 156 -5.00 -1.05 -14.92
N SER A 157 -4.65 -1.18 -13.64
CA SER A 157 -4.57 -0.03 -12.73
C SER A 157 -3.41 0.93 -13.04
N LEU A 158 -2.37 0.47 -13.74
CA LEU A 158 -1.27 1.33 -14.20
C LEU A 158 -1.63 2.13 -15.45
N ARG A 159 -2.69 1.76 -16.16
CA ARG A 159 -3.19 2.49 -17.35
C ARG A 159 -4.04 3.71 -16.97
N LEU A 160 -4.49 3.79 -15.72
CA LEU A 160 -5.33 4.88 -15.24
C LEU A 160 -4.67 6.25 -15.39
N ASP A 161 -5.51 7.28 -15.47
CA ASP A 161 -5.04 8.66 -15.41
C ASP A 161 -4.69 9.02 -13.97
N TYR A 162 -3.41 8.88 -13.63
CA TYR A 162 -2.90 9.22 -12.30
C TYR A 162 -3.03 10.71 -11.94
N GLN A 163 -3.23 11.61 -12.91
CA GLN A 163 -3.55 13.01 -12.57
C GLN A 163 -4.96 13.12 -11.98
N GLU A 164 -5.95 12.45 -12.60
CA GLU A 164 -7.31 12.41 -12.09
C GLU A 164 -7.43 11.57 -10.80
N VAL A 165 -6.71 10.45 -10.69
CA VAL A 165 -6.59 9.68 -9.44
C VAL A 165 -6.05 10.58 -8.33
N ASN A 166 -4.90 11.24 -8.55
CA ASN A 166 -4.30 12.13 -7.57
C ASN A 166 -5.23 13.29 -7.21
N ARG A 167 -5.93 13.90 -8.17
CA ARG A 167 -6.90 14.97 -7.91
C ARG A 167 -8.01 14.51 -6.95
N ARG A 168 -8.58 13.31 -7.16
CA ARG A 168 -9.61 12.76 -6.27
C ARG A 168 -9.06 12.43 -4.88
N VAL A 169 -7.86 11.86 -4.81
CA VAL A 169 -7.17 11.58 -3.56
C VAL A 169 -6.92 12.86 -2.75
N GLU A 170 -6.39 13.92 -3.38
CA GLU A 170 -6.14 15.19 -2.70
C GLU A 170 -7.43 15.85 -2.19
N LEU A 171 -8.55 15.71 -2.91
CA LEU A 171 -9.85 16.15 -2.42
C LEU A 171 -10.28 15.39 -1.17
N LEU A 172 -10.13 14.06 -1.15
CA LEU A 172 -10.44 13.24 0.02
C LEU A 172 -9.52 13.57 1.20
N LYS A 173 -8.21 13.73 0.95
CA LYS A 173 -7.24 14.16 1.96
C LYS A 173 -7.65 15.50 2.58
N GLY A 174 -8.01 16.50 1.77
CA GLY A 174 -8.44 17.80 2.26
C GLY A 174 -9.73 17.78 3.09
N LEU A 175 -10.62 16.81 2.84
CA LEU A 175 -11.78 16.56 3.69
C LEU A 175 -11.37 15.91 5.01
N LEU A 176 -10.53 14.87 4.97
CA LEU A 176 -10.05 14.16 6.15
C LEU A 176 -9.21 15.05 7.07
N ASP A 177 -8.35 15.92 6.53
CA ASP A 177 -7.56 16.87 7.32
C ASP A 177 -8.42 17.80 8.19
N ARG A 178 -9.66 18.05 7.76
CA ARG A 178 -10.64 18.90 8.46
C ARG A 178 -11.66 18.09 9.26
N ALA A 179 -11.59 16.77 9.23
CA ALA A 179 -12.54 15.90 9.90
C ALA A 179 -12.12 15.67 11.36
N THR A 180 -13.07 15.81 12.28
CA THR A 180 -12.89 15.46 13.69
C THR A 180 -13.47 14.09 14.02
N GLY A 181 -14.31 13.53 13.15
CA GLY A 181 -14.83 12.17 13.31
C GLY A 181 -15.41 11.62 12.01
N ALA A 182 -15.57 10.31 11.95
CA ALA A 182 -16.27 9.63 10.87
C ALA A 182 -17.29 8.64 11.45
N ASP A 183 -18.56 8.82 11.08
CA ASP A 183 -19.65 7.93 11.44
C ASP A 183 -19.96 7.00 10.27
N LEU A 184 -19.86 5.70 10.51
CA LEU A 184 -20.08 4.65 9.53
C LEU A 184 -21.29 3.82 9.93
N ARG A 185 -22.15 3.50 8.94
CA ARG A 185 -23.23 2.53 9.10
C ARG A 185 -23.05 1.39 8.10
N PHE A 186 -23.10 0.18 8.63
CA PHE A 186 -22.97 -1.05 7.87
C PHE A 186 -24.29 -1.83 7.93
N ARG A 187 -24.63 -2.50 6.83
CA ARG A 187 -25.66 -3.55 6.80
C ARG A 187 -24.99 -4.89 6.58
N HIS A 188 -25.41 -5.88 7.33
CA HIS A 188 -24.95 -7.26 7.21
C HIS A 188 -26.08 -8.23 7.57
N PRO A 189 -25.95 -9.55 7.31
CA PRO A 189 -27.01 -10.52 7.62
C PRO A 189 -27.50 -10.51 9.08
N GLY A 190 -26.66 -10.05 10.02
CA GLY A 190 -27.00 -9.91 11.44
C GLY A 190 -27.70 -8.62 11.83
N GLY A 191 -27.92 -7.68 10.89
CA GLY A 191 -28.60 -6.40 11.12
C GLY A 191 -27.80 -5.18 10.68
N GLU A 192 -27.96 -4.07 11.42
CA GLU A 192 -27.17 -2.86 11.23
C GLU A 192 -26.10 -2.72 12.31
N ALA A 193 -24.89 -2.32 11.89
CA ALA A 193 -23.80 -1.95 12.79
C ALA A 193 -23.44 -0.48 12.57
N ARG A 194 -22.96 0.18 13.63
CA ARG A 194 -22.52 1.57 13.61
C ARG A 194 -21.15 1.67 14.25
N LEU A 195 -20.26 2.42 13.63
CA LEU A 195 -18.91 2.69 14.13
C LEU A 195 -18.66 4.19 14.06
N HIS A 196 -18.20 4.75 15.17
CA HIS A 196 -17.62 6.09 15.21
C HIS A 196 -16.10 5.96 15.25
N LEU A 197 -15.42 6.63 14.32
CA LEU A 197 -13.97 6.82 14.36
C LEU A 197 -13.68 8.26 14.79
N ASP A 198 -12.88 8.40 15.83
CA ASP A 198 -12.39 9.70 16.29
C ASP A 198 -11.20 10.12 15.41
N LEU A 199 -11.29 11.26 14.74
CA LEU A 199 -10.24 11.74 13.82
C LEU A 199 -9.53 13.00 14.35
N ARG A 200 -9.85 13.44 15.58
CA ARG A 200 -9.22 14.61 16.18
C ARG A 200 -7.71 14.42 16.27
N HIS A 201 -6.97 15.52 16.22
CA HIS A 201 -5.52 15.52 16.48
C HIS A 201 -4.67 14.74 15.48
N ARG A 202 -5.22 14.43 14.31
CA ARG A 202 -4.59 13.67 13.25
C ARG A 202 -4.54 14.49 11.96
N SER A 203 -3.70 14.06 11.04
CA SER A 203 -3.65 14.61 9.69
C SER A 203 -3.71 13.46 8.70
N ALA A 204 -4.37 13.68 7.58
CA ALA A 204 -4.49 12.66 6.55
C ALA A 204 -3.27 12.66 5.63
N HIS A 205 -3.06 11.53 4.98
CA HIS A 205 -2.04 11.31 3.97
C HIS A 205 -2.69 11.07 2.62
N ALA A 206 -2.02 11.52 1.55
CA ALA A 206 -2.40 11.23 0.18
C ALA A 206 -1.43 10.22 -0.42
N SER A 207 -1.99 9.19 -1.05
CA SER A 207 -1.29 8.25 -1.92
C SER A 207 -1.99 8.30 -3.28
N GLY A 208 -1.64 9.31 -4.08
CA GLY A 208 -2.25 9.55 -5.39
C GLY A 208 -1.44 9.04 -6.59
N GLY A 209 -0.28 8.45 -6.34
CA GLY A 209 0.57 7.80 -7.35
C GLY A 209 1.44 8.73 -8.20
N LEU A 210 1.47 10.03 -7.91
CA LEU A 210 2.41 10.97 -8.52
C LEU A 210 3.64 11.12 -7.63
N LEU A 211 4.83 11.00 -8.23
CA LEU A 211 6.13 11.08 -7.57
C LEU A 211 7.06 12.05 -8.33
N PRO A 212 6.67 13.32 -8.61
CA PRO A 212 7.49 14.23 -9.40
C PRO A 212 8.65 14.82 -8.60
N GLN A 213 8.53 14.91 -7.27
CA GLN A 213 9.50 15.60 -6.41
C GLN A 213 10.66 14.68 -6.00
N PRO A 214 11.93 15.08 -6.20
CA PRO A 214 13.06 14.35 -5.64
C PRO A 214 12.93 14.10 -4.14
N GLY A 215 13.39 12.95 -3.69
CA GLY A 215 13.29 12.52 -2.30
C GLY A 215 11.95 11.92 -1.91
N THR A 216 11.18 11.43 -2.89
CA THR A 216 9.88 10.77 -2.66
C THR A 216 9.91 9.30 -3.01
N ALA A 217 9.17 8.49 -2.25
CA ALA A 217 8.92 7.10 -2.57
C ALA A 217 7.49 6.73 -2.15
N GLY A 218 6.80 5.96 -2.99
CA GLY A 218 5.42 5.55 -2.77
C GLY A 218 5.06 4.31 -3.58
N ASN A 219 3.88 3.78 -3.33
CA ASN A 219 3.44 2.59 -4.04
C ASN A 219 2.88 2.91 -5.43
N LEU A 220 3.00 1.95 -6.34
CA LEU A 220 2.11 1.79 -7.47
C LEU A 220 1.58 0.34 -7.46
N PRO A 221 0.31 0.10 -7.81
CA PRO A 221 -0.76 1.08 -7.99
C PRO A 221 -1.01 1.90 -6.72
N SER A 222 -1.63 3.06 -6.90
CA SER A 222 -1.92 4.03 -5.83
C SER A 222 -3.31 4.61 -6.08
N GLY A 223 -3.88 5.34 -5.14
CA GLY A 223 -5.21 5.91 -5.30
C GLY A 223 -6.06 5.89 -4.03
N GLU A 224 -5.51 6.36 -2.91
CA GLU A 224 -6.29 6.55 -1.68
C GLU A 224 -5.86 7.81 -0.93
N ALA A 225 -6.76 8.30 -0.08
CA ALA A 225 -6.39 9.12 1.07
C ALA A 225 -6.67 8.33 2.35
N TYR A 226 -5.80 8.46 3.35
CA TYR A 226 -5.94 7.73 4.61
C TYR A 226 -5.60 8.57 5.82
N ILE A 227 -6.12 8.17 6.99
CA ILE A 227 -5.90 8.82 8.28
C ILE A 227 -5.90 7.77 9.38
N VAL A 228 -4.96 7.86 10.31
CA VAL A 228 -4.97 7.02 11.53
C VAL A 228 -6.01 7.59 12.49
N PRO A 229 -7.01 6.83 12.94
CA PRO A 229 -7.91 7.28 14.01
C PRO A 229 -7.13 7.70 15.27
N TYR A 230 -7.68 8.64 16.05
CA TYR A 230 -7.07 9.07 17.30
C TYR A 230 -7.08 7.94 18.32
N GLU A 231 -5.92 7.63 18.88
CA GLU A 231 -5.71 6.44 19.73
C GLU A 231 -5.79 6.77 21.23
N GLY A 232 -6.10 8.02 21.59
CA GLY A 232 -6.26 8.45 22.98
C GLY A 232 -4.93 8.74 23.69
N GLU A 233 -3.86 9.03 22.95
CA GLU A 233 -2.51 9.17 23.52
C GLU A 233 -2.21 10.51 24.19
N ARG A 234 -3.10 11.50 24.12
CA ARG A 234 -2.92 12.78 24.84
C ARG A 234 -3.47 12.68 26.26
N ASP A 235 -2.67 13.15 27.21
CA ASP A 235 -3.02 13.15 28.64
C ASP A 235 -4.39 13.76 28.90
N GLY A 236 -5.28 12.98 29.53
CA GLY A 236 -6.64 13.40 29.90
C GLY A 236 -7.62 13.52 28.74
N VAL A 237 -7.26 13.13 27.51
CA VAL A 237 -8.13 13.19 26.33
C VAL A 237 -8.25 11.79 25.71
N PRO A 238 -9.20 10.96 26.17
CA PRO A 238 -9.41 9.62 25.60
C PRO A 238 -9.94 9.71 24.17
N SER A 239 -9.69 8.64 23.40
CA SER A 239 -10.34 8.44 22.10
C SER A 239 -11.84 8.22 22.28
N LEU A 240 -12.63 8.82 21.40
CA LEU A 240 -14.08 8.62 21.32
C LEU A 240 -14.45 7.48 20.35
N GLY A 241 -13.48 6.77 19.76
CA GLY A 241 -13.74 5.69 18.83
C GLY A 241 -14.52 4.55 19.49
N GLU A 242 -15.73 4.28 19.03
CA GLU A 242 -16.63 3.28 19.64
C GLU A 242 -17.63 2.70 18.63
N GLY A 243 -18.20 1.54 18.97
CA GLY A 243 -19.30 0.93 18.22
C GLY A 243 -19.01 -0.50 17.80
N THR A 244 -19.49 -0.88 16.62
CA THR A 244 -19.37 -2.23 16.08
C THR A 244 -18.84 -2.19 14.65
N LEU A 245 -17.75 -2.93 14.40
CA LEU A 245 -17.16 -3.10 13.07
C LEU A 245 -17.44 -4.53 12.56
N PRO A 246 -18.30 -4.73 11.54
CA PRO A 246 -18.46 -6.03 10.89
C PRO A 246 -17.32 -6.27 9.88
N VAL A 247 -16.80 -7.50 9.85
CA VAL A 247 -15.78 -7.95 8.89
C VAL A 247 -16.15 -9.35 8.40
N GLN A 248 -16.13 -9.57 7.10
CA GLN A 248 -16.43 -10.88 6.51
C GLN A 248 -15.19 -11.77 6.39
N PHE A 249 -15.35 -13.03 6.81
CA PHE A 249 -14.39 -14.12 6.71
C PHE A 249 -15.06 -15.32 6.04
N GLY A 250 -14.82 -15.49 4.73
CA GLY A 250 -15.52 -16.50 3.95
C GLY A 250 -17.05 -16.33 4.07
N PRO A 251 -17.80 -17.34 4.55
CA PRO A 251 -19.26 -17.25 4.72
C PRO A 251 -19.70 -16.59 6.04
N GLU A 252 -18.77 -16.25 6.96
CA GLU A 252 -19.10 -15.73 8.29
C GLU A 252 -18.83 -14.22 8.39
N VAL A 253 -19.75 -13.45 8.98
CA VAL A 253 -19.53 -12.04 9.33
C VAL A 253 -19.25 -11.93 10.82
N VAL A 254 -18.03 -11.50 11.16
CA VAL A 254 -17.55 -11.30 12.52
C VAL A 254 -17.75 -9.84 12.92
N CYS A 255 -18.39 -9.59 14.06
CA CYS A 255 -18.67 -8.25 14.57
C CYS A 255 -17.76 -7.91 15.76
N TYR A 256 -16.85 -6.95 15.58
CA TYR A 256 -15.92 -6.47 16.60
C TYR A 256 -16.57 -5.34 17.40
N ARG A 257 -16.51 -5.42 18.74
CA ARG A 257 -16.93 -4.33 19.63
C ARG A 257 -15.76 -3.41 19.87
N ILE A 258 -15.89 -2.16 19.44
CA ILE A 258 -14.86 -1.13 19.52
C ILE A 258 -15.13 -0.23 20.73
N GLN A 259 -14.10 0.03 21.53
CA GLN A 259 -14.11 1.00 22.63
C GLN A 259 -12.75 1.68 22.73
N GLY A 260 -12.72 3.02 22.73
CA GLY A 260 -11.50 3.80 22.79
C GLY A 260 -10.52 3.49 21.64
N ASN A 261 -11.03 3.35 20.41
CA ASN A 261 -10.27 2.98 19.21
C ASN A 261 -9.71 1.54 19.18
N VAL A 262 -10.13 0.67 20.10
CA VAL A 262 -9.64 -0.71 20.18
C VAL A 262 -10.79 -1.70 20.13
N ALA A 263 -10.64 -2.78 19.36
CA ALA A 263 -11.49 -3.95 19.44
C ALA A 263 -11.27 -4.68 20.77
N VAL A 264 -12.23 -4.53 21.67
CA VAL A 264 -12.20 -5.12 23.02
C VAL A 264 -12.93 -6.45 23.11
N GLY A 265 -13.45 -6.95 22.00
CA GLY A 265 -14.09 -8.25 21.90
C GLY A 265 -14.84 -8.45 20.60
N VAL A 266 -15.38 -9.65 20.43
CA VAL A 266 -16.14 -10.07 19.26
C VAL A 266 -17.48 -10.62 19.73
N ALA A 267 -18.56 -10.33 18.99
CA ALA A 267 -19.88 -10.89 19.28
C ALA A 267 -19.88 -12.43 19.17
N PRO A 268 -20.64 -13.16 20.01
CA PRO A 268 -20.76 -14.61 19.87
C PRO A 268 -21.21 -15.00 18.46
N GLY A 269 -20.55 -16.00 17.88
CA GLY A 269 -20.75 -16.38 16.48
C GLY A 269 -20.20 -17.77 16.17
N GLY A 270 -19.84 -17.99 14.92
CA GLY A 270 -19.30 -19.24 14.42
C GLY A 270 -17.80 -19.41 14.71
N PRO A 271 -17.15 -20.35 14.00
CA PRO A 271 -15.72 -20.63 14.18
C PRO A 271 -14.82 -19.41 13.96
N GLU A 272 -15.13 -18.52 13.01
CA GLU A 272 -14.30 -17.34 12.75
C GLU A 272 -14.42 -16.32 13.89
N ALA A 273 -15.63 -16.09 14.40
CA ALA A 273 -15.84 -15.24 15.57
C ALA A 273 -15.08 -15.76 16.81
N ALA A 274 -15.12 -17.08 17.04
CA ALA A 274 -14.37 -17.70 18.14
C ALA A 274 -12.85 -17.57 17.97
N ARG A 275 -12.36 -17.74 16.73
CA ARG A 275 -10.93 -17.58 16.39
C ARG A 275 -10.46 -16.14 16.61
N GLU A 276 -11.21 -15.17 16.11
CA GLU A 276 -10.88 -13.74 16.24
C GLU A 276 -10.98 -13.27 17.70
N ALA A 277 -11.97 -13.74 18.47
CA ALA A 277 -12.04 -13.49 19.91
C ALA A 277 -10.81 -14.02 20.66
N ALA A 278 -10.37 -15.24 20.33
CA ALA A 278 -9.16 -15.83 20.92
C ALA A 278 -7.90 -15.07 20.51
N LEU A 279 -7.82 -14.61 19.25
CA LEU A 279 -6.70 -13.81 18.75
C LEU A 279 -6.59 -12.47 19.47
N LEU A 280 -7.68 -11.71 19.60
CA LEU A 280 -7.69 -10.45 20.35
C LEU A 280 -7.26 -10.62 21.80
N LYS A 281 -7.64 -11.74 22.43
CA LYS A 281 -7.21 -12.05 23.80
C LYS A 281 -5.71 -12.36 23.88
N ALA A 282 -5.19 -13.10 22.90
CA ALA A 282 -3.79 -13.48 22.84
C ALA A 282 -2.87 -12.33 22.43
N GLU A 283 -3.35 -11.44 21.55
CA GLU A 283 -2.61 -10.32 20.99
C GLU A 283 -3.48 -9.05 20.99
N PRO A 284 -3.61 -8.34 22.12
CA PRO A 284 -4.46 -7.15 22.19
C PRO A 284 -4.07 -6.02 21.22
N ALA A 285 -2.79 -5.92 20.85
CA ALA A 285 -2.31 -4.90 19.90
C ALA A 285 -2.89 -5.08 18.48
N TYR A 286 -3.29 -6.30 18.11
CA TYR A 286 -4.04 -6.54 16.87
C TYR A 286 -5.37 -5.76 16.85
N GLY A 287 -6.00 -5.54 18.00
CA GLY A 287 -7.31 -4.89 18.09
C GLY A 287 -7.31 -3.38 17.82
N ASN A 288 -6.17 -2.71 17.72
CA ASN A 288 -6.11 -1.27 17.46
C ASN A 288 -6.64 -0.94 16.07
N LEU A 289 -7.53 0.06 15.93
CA LEU A 289 -7.93 0.58 14.62
C LEU A 289 -6.83 1.51 14.09
N ALA A 290 -6.07 1.00 13.13
CA ALA A 290 -4.82 1.60 12.68
C ALA A 290 -5.00 2.59 11.52
N GLU A 291 -6.07 2.47 10.75
CA GLU A 291 -6.27 3.29 9.55
C GLU A 291 -7.75 3.36 9.17
N LEU A 292 -8.19 4.54 8.76
CA LEU A 292 -9.33 4.75 7.88
C LEU A 292 -8.77 5.16 6.51
N GLY A 293 -8.95 4.33 5.50
CA GLY A 293 -8.54 4.63 4.15
C GLY A 293 -9.69 4.70 3.16
N LEU A 294 -9.55 5.59 2.18
CA LEU A 294 -10.55 5.92 1.17
C LEU A 294 -9.94 5.79 -0.22
N GLY A 295 -10.02 4.58 -0.76
CA GLY A 295 -9.62 4.27 -2.13
C GLY A 295 -10.57 4.85 -3.18
N VAL A 296 -10.04 5.17 -4.37
CA VAL A 296 -10.81 5.73 -5.49
C VAL A 296 -10.84 4.84 -6.73
N LEU A 297 -10.11 3.73 -6.75
CA LEU A 297 -9.87 2.96 -7.97
C LEU A 297 -11.10 2.18 -8.48
N ALA A 298 -12.04 1.78 -7.60
CA ALA A 298 -13.28 1.14 -8.07
C ALA A 298 -14.10 2.06 -8.97
N ALA A 299 -14.06 3.39 -8.73
CA ALA A 299 -14.74 4.38 -9.56
C ALA A 299 -14.14 4.50 -10.98
N PHE A 300 -12.96 3.92 -11.21
CA PHE A 300 -12.32 3.79 -12.53
C PHE A 300 -12.52 2.40 -13.15
N GLY A 301 -13.39 1.57 -12.56
CA GLY A 301 -13.68 0.22 -13.06
C GLY A 301 -12.63 -0.83 -12.69
N VAL A 302 -11.69 -0.52 -11.81
CA VAL A 302 -10.75 -1.51 -11.27
C VAL A 302 -11.51 -2.48 -10.36
N LYS A 303 -11.18 -3.76 -10.45
CA LYS A 303 -11.74 -4.84 -9.64
C LYS A 303 -10.65 -5.44 -8.74
N PRO A 304 -11.02 -6.03 -7.60
CA PRO A 304 -10.03 -6.67 -6.73
C PRO A 304 -9.36 -7.83 -7.44
N VAL A 305 -8.09 -8.03 -7.12
CA VAL A 305 -7.24 -9.09 -7.68
C VAL A 305 -6.70 -10.01 -6.59
N GLY A 306 -7.14 -9.84 -5.34
CA GLY A 306 -6.72 -10.66 -4.20
C GLY A 306 -5.39 -10.21 -3.60
N THR A 307 -4.98 -8.95 -3.82
CA THR A 307 -3.73 -8.41 -3.29
C THR A 307 -3.99 -7.09 -2.60
N VAL A 308 -3.56 -6.97 -1.35
CA VAL A 308 -3.75 -5.77 -0.51
C VAL A 308 -3.27 -4.50 -1.23
N LEU A 309 -2.09 -4.54 -1.86
CA LEU A 309 -1.49 -3.41 -2.60
C LEU A 309 -2.46 -2.70 -3.56
N LEU A 310 -3.33 -3.45 -4.25
CA LEU A 310 -4.33 -2.89 -5.15
C LEU A 310 -5.71 -2.76 -4.48
N ASP A 311 -6.13 -3.81 -3.77
CA ASP A 311 -7.50 -3.95 -3.32
C ASP A 311 -7.87 -2.86 -2.29
N GLU A 312 -6.92 -2.45 -1.43
CA GLU A 312 -7.13 -1.35 -0.48
C GLU A 312 -7.43 -0.01 -1.17
N LYS A 313 -6.91 0.19 -2.39
CA LYS A 313 -7.13 1.41 -3.19
C LYS A 313 -8.51 1.44 -3.86
N LEU A 314 -9.32 0.39 -3.74
CA LEU A 314 -10.61 0.31 -4.42
C LEU A 314 -11.70 1.15 -3.76
N GLY A 315 -11.69 1.29 -2.44
CA GLY A 315 -12.76 1.95 -1.70
C GLY A 315 -12.44 2.14 -0.23
N LEU A 316 -13.48 2.24 0.59
CA LEU A 316 -13.34 2.30 2.04
C LEU A 316 -12.60 1.06 2.55
N HIS A 317 -11.59 1.25 3.39
CA HIS A 317 -11.03 0.18 4.21
C HIS A 317 -10.76 0.69 5.64
N ILE A 318 -10.77 -0.26 6.57
CA ILE A 318 -10.38 -0.02 7.96
C ILE A 318 -9.31 -1.02 8.33
N ALA A 319 -8.17 -0.54 8.82
CA ALA A 319 -7.05 -1.40 9.19
C ALA A 319 -7.04 -1.71 10.68
N PHE A 320 -6.58 -2.91 11.01
CA PHE A 320 -6.26 -3.35 12.36
C PHE A 320 -4.74 -3.43 12.59
N GLY A 321 -4.29 -3.13 13.81
CA GLY A 321 -2.94 -3.39 14.29
C GLY A 321 -2.04 -2.16 14.40
N ARG A 322 -0.84 -2.26 13.83
CA ARG A 322 0.25 -1.29 13.94
C ARG A 322 -0.04 -0.01 13.13
N SER A 323 0.21 1.16 13.72
CA SER A 323 -0.18 2.47 13.15
C SER A 323 0.89 3.57 13.23
N GLU A 324 1.96 3.37 14.01
CA GLU A 324 3.00 4.37 14.29
C GLU A 324 3.72 4.91 13.04
N HIS A 325 3.89 4.08 12.02
CA HIS A 325 4.49 4.46 10.74
C HIS A 325 3.56 5.31 9.85
N PHE A 326 2.27 5.40 10.21
CA PHE A 326 1.25 6.27 9.61
C PHE A 326 0.84 7.44 10.51
N GLY A 327 1.49 7.62 11.67
CA GLY A 327 1.23 8.73 12.59
C GLY A 327 0.42 8.38 13.85
N GLY A 328 0.16 7.10 14.12
CA GLY A 328 -0.33 6.62 15.40
C GLY A 328 0.78 6.40 16.45
N GLN A 329 0.47 5.70 17.53
CA GLN A 329 1.42 5.31 18.59
C GLN A 329 1.65 3.80 18.71
N VAL A 330 0.75 2.97 18.17
CA VAL A 330 0.88 1.50 18.27
C VAL A 330 1.99 1.01 17.33
N GLY A 331 3.16 0.75 17.90
CA GLY A 331 4.33 0.20 17.21
C GLY A 331 4.60 -1.27 17.53
N PRO A 332 5.67 -1.86 16.95
CA PRO A 332 6.04 -3.27 17.15
C PRO A 332 6.19 -3.69 18.63
N SER A 333 6.60 -2.78 19.51
CA SER A 333 6.74 -3.05 20.95
C SER A 333 5.43 -3.29 21.69
N ALA A 334 4.28 -2.97 21.08
CA ALA A 334 2.96 -3.27 21.64
C ALA A 334 2.56 -4.74 21.42
N PHE A 335 3.19 -5.43 20.46
CA PHE A 335 2.89 -6.82 20.11
C PHE A 335 3.71 -7.79 20.96
N SER A 336 3.17 -8.99 21.18
CA SER A 336 3.82 -10.02 22.02
C SER A 336 5.16 -10.52 21.47
N ARG A 337 5.35 -10.47 20.14
CA ARG A 337 6.56 -10.91 19.43
C ARG A 337 6.62 -10.33 18.01
N PRO A 338 7.80 -10.27 17.36
CA PRO A 338 7.95 -9.72 16.01
C PRO A 338 7.03 -10.35 14.97
N GLU A 339 6.78 -11.66 15.05
CA GLU A 339 5.93 -12.40 14.10
C GLU A 339 4.44 -12.10 14.26
N ALA A 340 4.04 -11.48 15.38
CA ALA A 340 2.67 -11.08 15.63
C ALA A 340 2.37 -9.64 15.16
N VAL A 341 3.39 -8.88 14.77
CA VAL A 341 3.22 -7.51 14.28
C VAL A 341 2.47 -7.54 12.96
N VAL A 342 1.29 -6.93 12.94
CA VAL A 342 0.42 -6.90 11.77
C VAL A 342 -0.12 -5.49 11.52
N HIS A 343 -0.42 -5.23 10.25
CA HIS A 343 -1.29 -4.16 9.78
C HIS A 343 -2.22 -4.82 8.75
N ILE A 344 -3.53 -4.83 8.99
CA ILE A 344 -4.48 -5.65 8.23
C ILE A 344 -5.63 -4.79 7.73
N ASP A 345 -5.61 -4.49 6.44
CA ASP A 345 -6.65 -3.75 5.74
C ASP A 345 -7.89 -4.60 5.48
N ARG A 346 -9.03 -4.16 6.00
CA ARG A 346 -10.35 -4.73 5.69
C ARG A 346 -11.03 -3.85 4.65
N VAL A 347 -10.98 -4.29 3.40
CA VAL A 347 -11.53 -3.55 2.24
C VAL A 347 -13.02 -3.79 2.10
N TYR A 348 -13.81 -2.72 2.11
CA TYR A 348 -15.27 -2.75 2.02
C TYR A 348 -15.75 -2.42 0.60
N VAL A 349 -15.50 -3.36 -0.33
CA VAL A 349 -16.14 -3.39 -1.65
C VAL A 349 -16.96 -4.69 -1.79
N PRO A 350 -18.05 -4.71 -2.57
CA PRO A 350 -18.93 -5.88 -2.66
C PRO A 350 -18.21 -7.18 -3.07
N GLU A 351 -17.16 -7.07 -3.89
CA GLU A 351 -16.40 -8.22 -4.35
C GLU A 351 -15.46 -8.81 -3.27
N THR A 352 -15.10 -8.04 -2.24
CA THR A 352 -14.25 -8.52 -1.12
C THR A 352 -15.06 -8.89 0.12
N GLN A 353 -16.17 -8.18 0.37
CA GLN A 353 -17.06 -8.40 1.51
C GLN A 353 -18.54 -8.33 1.07
N PRO A 354 -19.04 -9.32 0.30
CA PRO A 354 -20.38 -9.28 -0.30
C PRO A 354 -21.53 -9.21 0.70
N ASP A 355 -21.33 -9.69 1.94
CA ASP A 355 -22.32 -9.69 3.01
C ASP A 355 -22.19 -8.47 3.95
N VAL A 356 -21.29 -7.53 3.66
CA VAL A 356 -21.12 -6.30 4.45
C VAL A 356 -21.21 -5.08 3.54
N ALA A 357 -22.38 -4.46 3.50
CA ALA A 357 -22.63 -3.24 2.75
C ALA A 357 -22.36 -2.00 3.60
N VAL A 358 -21.61 -1.05 3.05
CA VAL A 358 -21.40 0.28 3.64
C VAL A 358 -22.58 1.16 3.26
N ALA A 359 -23.60 1.20 4.12
CA ALA A 359 -24.81 1.99 3.87
C ALA A 359 -24.55 3.50 3.93
N GLU A 360 -23.63 3.92 4.79
CA GLU A 360 -23.38 5.34 5.05
C GLU A 360 -21.97 5.59 5.59
N VAL A 361 -21.32 6.65 5.09
CA VAL A 361 -20.16 7.27 5.74
C VAL A 361 -20.40 8.78 5.81
N THR A 362 -20.29 9.35 7.00
CA THR A 362 -20.45 10.78 7.25
C THR A 362 -19.25 11.30 8.01
N LEU A 363 -18.58 12.32 7.47
CA LEU A 363 -17.52 13.01 8.19
C LEU A 363 -18.12 14.13 9.04
N THR A 364 -17.72 14.21 10.29
CA THR A 364 -17.93 15.41 11.11
C THR A 364 -16.73 16.32 10.90
N LEU A 365 -16.92 17.49 10.31
CA LEU A 365 -15.85 18.47 10.09
C LEU A 365 -15.67 19.39 11.30
N GLU A 366 -14.52 20.07 11.37
CA GLU A 366 -14.29 21.17 12.31
C GLU A 366 -15.47 22.16 12.30
N GLY A 367 -15.97 22.51 13.49
CA GLY A 367 -17.20 23.30 13.66
C GLY A 367 -18.49 22.49 13.72
N GLY A 368 -18.43 21.16 13.59
CA GLY A 368 -19.55 20.24 13.81
C GLY A 368 -20.45 20.01 12.59
N SER A 369 -20.08 20.53 11.41
CA SER A 369 -20.85 20.30 10.19
C SER A 369 -20.67 18.86 9.70
N ALA A 370 -21.78 18.19 9.38
CA ALA A 370 -21.76 16.86 8.78
C ALA A 370 -21.56 16.94 7.25
N PHE A 371 -20.64 16.13 6.73
CA PHE A 371 -20.41 15.95 5.30
C PHE A 371 -20.74 14.50 4.90
N PRO A 372 -21.80 14.27 4.10
CA PRO A 372 -22.13 12.93 3.62
C PRO A 372 -21.12 12.49 2.56
N LEU A 373 -20.22 11.57 2.93
CA LEU A 373 -19.14 11.08 2.06
C LEU A 373 -19.60 9.93 1.17
N MET A 374 -20.30 8.94 1.74
CA MET A 374 -20.83 7.78 1.03
C MET A 374 -22.28 7.52 1.43
N ARG A 375 -23.11 7.12 0.46
CA ARG A 375 -24.50 6.69 0.63
C ARG A 375 -24.77 5.59 -0.40
N GLU A 376 -25.46 4.54 0.05
CA GLU A 376 -25.95 3.47 -0.84
C GLU A 376 -27.25 3.86 -1.55
#